data_AF-A0AA44MPB5-F1
#
_entry.id   AF-A0AA44MPB5-F1
#
_cell.length_a   1.000
_cell.length_b   1.000
_cell.length_c   1.000
_cell.angle_alpha   90.00
_cell.angle_beta   90.00
_cell.angle_gamma   90.00
#
_symmetry.space_group_name_H-M   'P 1'
#
loop_
_entity.id
_entity.type
_entity.pdbx_description
1 polymer ?
#
loop_
_entity_poly.entity_id
_entity_poly.type
_entity_poly.pdbx_seq_one_letter_code
_entity_poly.pdbx_strand_id
1 'polypeptide(L)'
;LRGQGRRVHRLAVSHAFHSALMEPMIAEFTAVAAELSVGLPTIPVISNVTGQLVADDFASADYWARHIRAVVRFGYSVRSAHCAGASRFIEVGPGGGL
;
A
#
# COMPACT_ATOMS: atom_id res chain seq x y z
N LEU A 1 25.44 2.61 3.99
CA LEU A 1 24.62 2.03 5.08
C LEU A 1 25.41 1.03 5.93
N ARG A 2 25.72 -0.19 5.45
CA ARG A 2 26.54 -1.15 6.24
C ARG A 2 27.93 -0.61 6.59
N GLY A 3 28.62 -0.01 5.62
CA GLY A 3 29.91 0.67 5.85
C GLY A 3 29.83 1.92 6.74
N GLN A 4 28.63 2.34 7.13
CA GLN A 4 28.38 3.42 8.11
C GLN A 4 27.91 2.85 9.46
N GLY A 5 28.06 1.54 9.70
CA GLY A 5 27.63 0.88 10.94
C GLY A 5 26.12 0.66 11.08
N ARG A 6 25.31 0.94 10.04
CA ARG A 6 23.85 0.76 10.10
C ARG A 6 23.46 -0.69 9.80
N ARG A 7 22.50 -1.24 10.55
CA ARG A 7 21.91 -2.55 10.28
C ARG A 7 21.21 -2.53 8.93
N VAL A 8 21.51 -3.51 8.08
CA VAL A 8 20.88 -3.67 6.76
C VAL A 8 20.59 -5.16 6.55
N HIS A 9 19.37 -5.46 6.15
CA HIS A 9 18.91 -6.80 5.84
C HIS A 9 18.40 -6.84 4.40
N ARG A 10 18.78 -7.87 3.64
CA ARG A 10 18.25 -8.09 2.28
C ARG A 10 16.99 -8.93 2.41
N LEU A 11 15.89 -8.44 1.85
CA LEU A 11 14.61 -9.15 1.87
C LEU A 11 14.66 -10.33 0.88
N ALA A 12 14.14 -11.48 1.29
CA ALA A 12 13.95 -12.66 0.46
C ALA A 12 12.66 -12.52 -0.36
N VAL A 13 12.69 -11.65 -1.36
CA VAL A 13 11.55 -11.36 -2.25
C VAL A 13 11.93 -11.66 -3.69
N SER A 14 10.94 -12.03 -4.50
CA SER A 14 11.15 -12.36 -5.91
C SER A 14 11.39 -11.11 -6.78
N HIS A 15 10.85 -9.96 -6.39
CA HIS A 15 10.90 -8.73 -7.16
C HIS A 15 11.14 -7.50 -6.28
N ALA A 16 11.56 -6.39 -6.90
CA ALA A 16 11.64 -5.09 -6.26
C ALA A 16 10.28 -4.37 -6.31
N PHE A 17 9.35 -4.82 -5.48
CA PHE A 17 8.02 -4.21 -5.35
C PHE A 17 8.12 -2.72 -4.97
N HIS A 18 7.09 -1.93 -5.33
CA HIS A 18 7.03 -0.47 -5.09
C HIS A 18 8.24 0.31 -5.64
N SER A 19 8.87 -0.20 -6.71
CA SER A 19 10.02 0.42 -7.36
C SER A 19 9.79 0.61 -8.86
N ALA A 20 10.71 1.31 -9.54
CA ALA A 20 10.65 1.54 -10.98
C ALA A 20 10.62 0.24 -11.80
N LEU A 21 11.07 -0.86 -11.22
CA LEU A 21 11.04 -2.16 -11.86
C LEU A 21 9.62 -2.75 -11.99
N MET A 22 8.62 -2.15 -11.34
CA MET A 22 7.22 -2.52 -11.55
C MET A 22 6.58 -1.85 -12.78
N GLU A 23 7.22 -0.85 -13.39
CA GLU A 23 6.63 -0.10 -14.52
C GLU A 23 6.16 -0.99 -15.70
N PRO A 24 6.92 -2.01 -16.14
CA PRO A 24 6.57 -2.77 -17.35
C PRO A 24 5.21 -3.48 -17.31
N MET A 25 4.72 -3.86 -16.13
CA MET A 25 3.43 -4.55 -16.00
C MET A 25 2.24 -3.60 -15.83
N ILE A 26 2.46 -2.30 -15.57
CA ILE A 26 1.40 -1.37 -15.11
C ILE A 26 0.27 -1.26 -16.14
N ALA A 27 0.59 -1.18 -17.43
CA ALA A 27 -0.42 -1.08 -18.47
C ALA A 27 -1.34 -2.31 -18.50
N GLU A 28 -0.77 -3.52 -18.46
CA GLU A 28 -1.53 -4.77 -18.46
C GLU A 28 -2.38 -4.92 -17.19
N PHE A 29 -1.79 -4.62 -16.03
CA PHE A 29 -2.53 -4.63 -14.77
C PHE A 29 -3.72 -3.66 -14.78
N THR A 30 -3.51 -2.44 -15.31
CA THR A 30 -4.56 -1.41 -15.34
C THR A 30 -5.71 -1.85 -16.25
N ALA A 31 -5.41 -2.47 -17.40
CA ALA A 31 -6.41 -3.00 -18.31
C ALA A 31 -7.30 -4.04 -17.61
N VAL A 32 -6.69 -5.01 -16.92
CA VAL A 32 -7.43 -6.04 -16.17
C VAL A 32 -8.20 -5.44 -14.99
N ALA A 33 -7.59 -4.52 -14.24
CA ALA A 33 -8.24 -3.88 -13.10
C ALA A 33 -9.45 -3.03 -13.51
N ALA A 34 -9.44 -2.46 -14.72
CA ALA A 34 -10.55 -1.67 -15.25
C ALA A 34 -11.82 -2.51 -15.56
N GLU A 35 -11.68 -3.84 -15.66
CA GLU A 35 -12.83 -4.74 -15.82
C GLU A 35 -13.58 -4.98 -14.50
N LEU A 36 -13.00 -4.58 -13.36
CA LEU A 36 -13.60 -4.78 -12.05
C LEU A 36 -14.52 -3.63 -11.66
N SER A 37 -15.73 -3.96 -11.21
CA SER A 37 -16.63 -3.01 -10.55
C SER A 37 -16.34 -2.96 -9.06
N VAL A 38 -15.70 -1.88 -8.61
CA VAL A 38 -15.37 -1.65 -7.20
C VAL A 38 -16.27 -0.55 -6.63
N GLY A 39 -16.89 -0.82 -5.47
CA GLY A 39 -17.65 0.19 -4.73
C GLY A 39 -16.76 0.96 -3.77
N LEU A 40 -17.20 2.17 -3.37
CA LEU A 40 -16.56 2.87 -2.26
C LEU A 40 -16.73 2.08 -0.96
N PRO A 41 -15.72 2.07 -0.09
CA PRO A 41 -15.78 1.29 1.14
C PRO A 41 -16.80 1.91 2.11
N THR A 42 -17.61 1.05 2.73
CA THR A 42 -18.57 1.44 3.78
C THR A 42 -17.94 1.54 5.17
N ILE A 43 -16.76 0.94 5.33
CA ILE A 43 -15.90 1.06 6.51
C ILE A 43 -14.76 2.01 6.14
N PRO A 44 -14.38 2.99 6.99
CA PRO A 44 -13.28 3.89 6.70
C PRO A 44 -11.98 3.13 6.39
N VAL A 45 -11.40 3.39 5.22
CA VAL A 45 -10.10 2.85 4.79
C VAL A 45 -9.09 3.98 4.74
N ILE A 46 -7.88 3.73 5.25
CA ILE A 46 -6.74 4.64 5.11
C ILE A 46 -5.86 4.13 3.97
N SER A 47 -5.66 4.95 2.95
CA SER A 47 -4.80 4.62 1.81
C SER A 47 -3.34 4.56 2.26
N ASN A 48 -2.63 3.49 1.86
CA ASN A 48 -1.18 3.41 2.06
C ASN A 48 -0.38 4.33 1.12
N VAL A 49 -1.00 4.87 0.07
CA VAL A 49 -0.34 5.82 -0.85
C VAL A 49 -0.27 7.20 -0.21
N THR A 50 -1.37 7.65 0.40
CA THR A 50 -1.49 9.01 0.98
C THR A 50 -1.30 9.03 2.49
N GLY A 51 -1.57 7.92 3.18
CA GLY A 51 -1.66 7.85 4.64
C GLY A 51 -2.91 8.56 5.19
N GLN A 52 -3.92 8.84 4.36
CA GLN A 52 -5.17 9.50 4.73
C GLN A 52 -6.37 8.62 4.39
N LEU A 53 -7.57 9.01 4.83
CA LEU A 53 -8.80 8.37 4.35
C LEU A 53 -8.82 8.35 2.82
N VAL A 54 -9.30 7.24 2.27
CA VAL A 54 -9.41 7.06 0.83
C VAL A 54 -10.30 8.13 0.21
N ALA A 55 -9.94 8.59 -0.98
CA ALA A 55 -10.74 9.51 -1.78
C ALA A 55 -11.61 8.73 -2.77
N ASP A 56 -12.43 9.46 -3.53
CA ASP A 56 -13.37 8.87 -4.51
C ASP A 56 -12.65 8.04 -5.60
N ASP A 57 -11.35 8.29 -5.82
CA ASP A 57 -10.52 7.56 -6.78
C ASP A 57 -10.14 6.14 -6.32
N PHE A 58 -10.42 5.75 -5.08
CA PHE A 58 -10.07 4.43 -4.54
C PHE A 58 -10.65 3.25 -5.32
N ALA A 59 -11.83 3.45 -5.91
CA ALA A 59 -12.49 2.46 -6.74
C ALA A 59 -11.95 2.39 -8.19
N SER A 60 -10.98 3.24 -8.55
CA SER A 60 -10.43 3.31 -9.92
C SER A 60 -9.25 2.37 -10.12
N ALA A 61 -9.10 1.83 -11.34
CA ALA A 61 -7.92 1.08 -11.75
C ALA A 61 -6.63 1.91 -11.59
N ASP A 62 -6.69 3.21 -11.89
CA ASP A 62 -5.56 4.14 -11.78
C ASP A 62 -5.02 4.24 -10.34
N TYR A 63 -5.90 4.24 -9.34
CA TYR A 63 -5.49 4.22 -7.94
C TYR A 63 -4.67 2.96 -7.62
N TRP A 64 -5.14 1.80 -8.07
CA TRP A 64 -4.48 0.52 -7.80
C TRP A 64 -3.17 0.36 -8.57
N ALA A 65 -3.13 0.80 -9.83
CA ALA A 65 -1.92 0.89 -10.63
C ALA A 65 -0.87 1.78 -9.95
N ARG A 66 -1.28 2.98 -9.48
CA ARG A 66 -0.42 3.86 -8.70
C ARG A 66 0.08 3.20 -7.43
N HIS A 67 -0.77 2.46 -6.72
CA HIS A 67 -0.41 1.79 -5.47
C HIS A 67 0.71 0.75 -5.64
N ILE A 68 0.73 0.01 -6.76
CA ILE A 68 1.81 -0.95 -7.08
C ILE A 68 3.18 -0.27 -7.14
N ARG A 69 3.25 0.97 -7.63
CA ARG A 69 4.49 1.75 -7.79
C ARG A 69 4.82 2.63 -6.59
N ALA A 70 3.81 3.11 -5.89
CA ALA A 70 3.98 4.07 -4.81
C ALA A 70 4.57 3.42 -3.56
N VAL A 71 5.28 4.23 -2.78
CA VAL A 71 5.77 3.84 -1.46
C VAL A 71 4.59 3.57 -0.52
N VAL A 72 4.64 2.46 0.21
CA VAL A 72 3.70 2.14 1.28
C VAL A 72 3.99 3.00 2.51
N ARG A 73 3.13 3.98 2.78
CA ARG A 73 3.23 4.90 3.92
C ARG A 73 2.63 4.32 5.21
N PHE A 74 2.87 3.04 5.51
CA PHE A 74 2.22 2.32 6.61
C PHE A 74 2.30 3.05 7.96
N GLY A 75 3.47 3.56 8.34
CA GLY A 75 3.63 4.31 9.60
C GLY A 75 2.81 5.60 9.65
N TYR A 76 2.57 6.26 8.51
CA TYR A 76 1.61 7.37 8.44
C TYR A 76 0.18 6.87 8.55
N SER A 77 -0.16 5.76 7.88
CA SER A 77 -1.50 5.17 7.97
C SER A 77 -1.90 4.84 9.42
N VAL A 78 -0.99 4.21 10.18
CA VAL A 78 -1.21 3.89 11.61
C VAL A 78 -1.37 5.15 12.45
N ARG A 79 -0.55 6.18 12.20
CA ARG A 79 -0.68 7.47 12.90
C ARG A 79 -2.02 8.14 12.59
N SER A 80 -2.45 8.14 11.33
CA SER A 80 -3.74 8.71 10.94
C SER A 80 -4.90 7.96 11.59
N ALA A 81 -4.85 6.63 11.66
CA ALA A 81 -5.85 5.84 12.38
C ALA A 81 -5.90 6.22 13.87
N HIS A 82 -4.74 6.35 14.49
CA HIS A 82 -4.63 6.75 15.89
C HIS A 82 -5.19 8.16 16.14
N CYS A 83 -4.83 9.14 15.30
CA CYS A 83 -5.36 10.49 15.36
C CYS A 83 -6.88 10.55 15.14
N ALA A 84 -7.44 9.61 14.37
CA ALA A 84 -8.88 9.45 14.18
C ALA A 84 -9.58 8.73 15.36
N GLY A 85 -8.85 8.41 16.44
CA GLY A 85 -9.39 7.83 17.67
C GLY A 85 -9.18 6.32 17.83
N ALA A 86 -8.49 5.65 16.90
CA ALA A 86 -8.20 4.23 17.05
C ALA A 86 -7.19 3.99 18.19
N SER A 87 -7.57 3.13 19.14
CA SER A 87 -6.71 2.72 20.27
C SER A 87 -6.42 1.22 20.30
N ARG A 88 -7.05 0.45 19.41
CA ARG A 88 -6.88 -1.01 19.29
C ARG A 88 -6.64 -1.36 17.83
N PHE A 89 -5.62 -2.18 17.58
CA PHE A 89 -5.23 -2.64 16.25
C PHE A 89 -5.22 -4.18 16.25
N ILE A 90 -5.77 -4.76 15.19
CA ILE A 90 -5.82 -6.21 14.99
C ILE A 90 -5.15 -6.48 13.64
N GLU A 91 -4.10 -7.29 13.63
CA GLU A 91 -3.55 -7.85 12.40
C GLU A 91 -4.46 -8.99 11.94
N VAL A 92 -4.89 -8.94 10.68
CA VAL A 92 -5.68 -10.00 10.06
C VAL A 92 -4.81 -10.64 8.97
N GLY A 93 -4.34 -11.85 9.25
CA GLY A 93 -3.46 -12.61 8.37
C GLY A 93 -2.89 -13.84 9.08
N PRO A 94 -2.06 -14.65 8.40
CA PRO A 94 -1.41 -15.82 9.01
C PRO A 94 -0.35 -15.45 10.07
N GLY A 95 -0.07 -14.14 10.26
CA GLY A 95 0.87 -13.59 11.24
C GLY A 95 2.28 -13.34 10.70
N GLY A 96 3.04 -12.49 11.40
CA GLY A 96 4.46 -12.22 11.12
C GLY A 96 4.73 -11.19 10.02
N GLY A 97 3.68 -10.53 9.52
CA GLY A 97 3.78 -9.49 8.50
C GLY A 97 3.86 -8.07 9.07
N LEU A 98 3.25 -7.85 10.24
CA LEU A 98 3.30 -6.61 11.02
C LEU A 98 4.08 -6.81 12.33
#